data_AF-A0A6J1TSC9-F1
#
_entry.id   AF-A0A6J1TSC9-F1
#
_cell.length_a   1.000
_cell.length_b   1.000
_cell.length_c   1.000
_cell.angle_alpha   90.00
_cell.angle_beta   90.00
_cell.angle_gamma   90.00
#
_symmetry.space_group_name_H-M   'P 1'
#
loop_
_entity.id
_entity.type
_entity.pdbx_description
1 polymer ?
#
loop_
_entity_poly.entity_id
_entity_poly.type
_entity_poly.pdbx_seq_one_letter_code
_entity_poly.pdbx_strand_id
1 'polypeptide(L)'
;MRERGYNTGEGQVTIEWEFVSANKTPRYAERVEPRVSQVRYLFRTGHRSSVSRFGESQARFCTMNITYYGPRRTSFSSRSLGSLPNRSSLYRASSGSFQPGLYRGSFSALSNSPLSTSTPFLLPSLPALEIDPKLHQIRTAEKEQIKGLNNQFASFIDKVRKLEQQNKVLETQLKLLKGKDQYKSNVGHIMTAHSQPLKQQIDMLSQDKMKLQNELDQTQTFLEELKSQYEEEINHRNQLENEFVVTKKDLDDIYLQKVDVESKLESITNEIKYLKQLFEEEIKELQSQIQNAMVTVEMDNNRELEMKNIIDEVKEQYQTMIAKSRDETEQWYKNKIDDIVRQTQKHNDGMKSIKGQIAELTRYAQHINGEIEALKNQRANLENAVTSVEEQGEQAVQSAKSTIQDLEEALKQAKHDMATKMREYQELMNLKLALDIEIATYRKLLEGEENRMVAQVPPQQVNAINKLAGLLNQGITLPSHIGVAGISVSNNNSLKRPLMIKTIETKDGKVISEVSHFSEK
;
A
#
# COMPACT_ATOMS: atom_id res chain seq x y z
N MET A 1 57.02 -43.03 67.65
CA MET A 1 57.92 -42.75 68.79
C MET A 1 57.62 -41.39 69.40
N ARG A 2 56.79 -41.34 70.45
CA ARG A 2 57.09 -40.72 71.75
C ARG A 2 55.88 -40.92 72.64
N GLU A 3 56.05 -41.81 73.61
CA GLU A 3 55.16 -41.92 74.77
C GLU A 3 55.30 -40.69 75.66
N ARG A 4 54.16 -40.31 76.25
CA ARG A 4 53.92 -39.81 77.62
C ARG A 4 52.43 -39.45 77.59
N GLY A 5 51.58 -39.87 78.51
CA GLY A 5 51.74 -40.26 79.89
C GLY A 5 50.44 -39.84 80.57
N TYR A 6 49.98 -40.66 81.50
CA TYR A 6 48.68 -40.65 82.13
C TYR A 6 48.19 -39.31 82.73
N ASN A 7 46.85 -39.23 82.78
CA ASN A 7 46.01 -38.95 83.95
C ASN A 7 45.30 -37.59 84.12
N THR A 8 44.07 -37.76 84.61
CA THR A 8 43.23 -36.90 85.45
C THR A 8 42.65 -35.60 84.88
N GLY A 9 41.33 -35.63 84.67
CA GLY A 9 40.38 -34.86 85.49
C GLY A 9 40.48 -33.34 85.46
N GLU A 10 39.40 -32.73 84.97
CA GLU A 10 38.92 -31.37 85.29
C GLU A 10 39.89 -30.20 85.05
N GLY A 11 39.63 -29.48 83.96
CA GLY A 11 40.23 -28.16 83.77
C GLY A 11 40.00 -27.62 82.37
N GLN A 12 39.13 -26.63 82.26
CA GLN A 12 38.93 -25.84 81.06
C GLN A 12 40.28 -25.32 80.53
N VAL A 13 40.59 -25.57 79.26
CA VAL A 13 41.55 -24.76 78.52
C VAL A 13 40.82 -24.11 77.37
N THR A 14 40.45 -22.87 77.62
CA THR A 14 40.03 -21.86 76.64
C THR A 14 41.20 -21.58 75.71
N ILE A 15 41.02 -21.72 74.40
CA ILE A 15 41.86 -21.05 73.40
C ILE A 15 40.91 -20.20 72.56
N GLU A 16 40.83 -18.92 72.93
CA GLU A 16 40.32 -17.86 72.09
C GLU A 16 41.26 -17.63 70.91
N TRP A 17 40.69 -17.48 69.71
CA TRP A 17 41.27 -16.64 68.68
C TRP A 17 40.25 -15.53 68.40
N GLU A 18 40.55 -14.33 68.89
CA GLU A 18 39.86 -13.06 68.60
C GLU A 18 40.88 -12.20 67.84
N PHE A 19 40.66 -11.78 66.60
CA PHE A 19 40.10 -10.49 66.14
C PHE A 19 40.48 -10.42 64.63
N VAL A 20 39.80 -9.79 63.66
CA VAL A 20 39.12 -8.48 63.65
C VAL A 20 37.99 -8.46 62.59
N SER A 21 36.77 -8.24 63.09
CA SER A 21 35.72 -7.31 62.64
C SER A 21 35.66 -6.80 61.18
N ALA A 22 34.50 -7.01 60.53
CA ALA A 22 33.61 -5.89 60.17
C ALA A 22 32.16 -6.34 59.91
N ASN A 23 31.31 -6.05 60.91
CA ASN A 23 29.92 -5.57 60.81
C ASN A 23 28.73 -6.50 60.47
N LYS A 24 27.91 -6.65 61.53
CA LYS A 24 26.44 -6.57 61.64
C LYS A 24 25.62 -7.88 61.69
N THR A 25 25.35 -8.27 62.93
CA THR A 25 24.14 -8.92 63.49
C THR A 25 22.83 -8.17 63.16
N PRO A 26 21.60 -8.73 63.39
CA PRO A 26 21.21 -9.75 64.39
C PRO A 26 20.44 -10.98 63.85
N ARG A 27 20.71 -12.18 64.37
CA ARG A 27 19.99 -12.86 65.48
C ARG A 27 18.46 -12.82 65.38
N TYR A 28 17.85 -13.95 65.01
CA TYR A 28 16.78 -14.58 65.80
C TYR A 28 17.03 -16.09 65.84
N ALA A 29 16.95 -16.65 67.04
CA ALA A 29 17.10 -18.06 67.35
C ALA A 29 15.71 -18.69 67.47
N GLU A 30 15.46 -19.83 66.84
CA GLU A 30 14.45 -20.76 67.35
C GLU A 30 14.75 -22.22 66.94
N ARG A 31 15.24 -22.96 67.93
CA ARG A 31 14.87 -24.31 68.35
C ARG A 31 14.25 -25.25 67.30
N VAL A 32 15.01 -26.32 66.99
CA VAL A 32 14.56 -27.55 66.33
C VAL A 32 13.70 -28.38 67.29
N GLU A 33 12.48 -28.71 66.89
CA GLU A 33 11.79 -29.96 67.27
C GLU A 33 11.28 -30.68 66.01
N PRO A 34 11.35 -32.03 65.95
CA PRO A 34 10.94 -32.78 64.77
C PRO A 34 9.44 -33.11 64.83
N ARG A 35 8.66 -32.56 63.90
CA ARG A 35 7.29 -33.04 63.65
C ARG A 35 7.23 -33.84 62.36
N VAL A 36 7.21 -35.16 62.54
CA VAL A 36 6.80 -36.13 61.53
C VAL A 36 5.44 -35.72 60.96
N SER A 37 5.37 -35.40 59.68
CA SER A 37 4.10 -35.18 58.98
C SER A 37 4.08 -36.04 57.71
N GLN A 38 3.16 -37.00 57.73
CA GLN A 38 2.90 -38.00 56.70
C GLN A 38 2.51 -37.35 55.36
N VAL A 39 3.19 -37.71 54.28
CA VAL A 39 2.75 -37.41 52.91
C VAL A 39 1.83 -38.53 52.46
N ARG A 40 0.54 -38.20 52.33
CA ARG A 40 -0.54 -39.07 51.87
C ARG A 40 -0.55 -39.10 50.34
N TYR A 41 -0.12 -40.20 49.74
CA TYR A 41 -0.32 -40.47 48.31
C TYR A 41 -1.80 -40.80 48.06
N LEU A 42 -2.50 -39.97 47.30
CA LEU A 42 -3.80 -40.30 46.75
C LEU A 42 -3.63 -40.87 45.35
N PHE A 43 -3.61 -42.21 45.25
CA PHE A 43 -3.94 -42.91 44.02
C PHE A 43 -5.43 -42.75 43.75
N ARG A 44 -5.78 -42.07 42.66
CA ARG A 44 -7.16 -42.06 42.13
C ARG A 44 -7.22 -43.03 40.95
N THR A 45 -7.71 -44.23 41.22
CA THR A 45 -8.11 -45.20 40.21
C THR A 45 -9.49 -44.82 39.66
N GLY A 46 -9.65 -44.96 38.34
CA GLY A 46 -10.90 -44.68 37.64
C GLY A 46 -10.89 -45.32 36.27
N HIS A 47 -11.15 -46.63 36.23
CA HIS A 47 -11.50 -47.36 35.01
C HIS A 47 -12.80 -46.82 34.42
N ARG A 48 -12.81 -46.61 33.09
CA ARG A 48 -13.98 -46.92 32.26
C ARG A 48 -13.53 -47.49 30.93
N SER A 49 -13.88 -48.74 30.74
CA SER A 49 -13.72 -49.57 29.56
C SER A 49 -14.72 -49.19 28.47
N SER A 50 -14.28 -49.18 27.21
CA SER A 50 -15.00 -49.87 26.13
C SER A 50 -14.04 -50.13 24.96
N VAL A 51 -14.11 -51.36 24.48
CA VAL A 51 -13.27 -52.02 23.48
C VAL A 51 -14.04 -52.03 22.16
N SER A 52 -13.42 -51.67 21.03
CA SER A 52 -13.38 -52.53 19.82
C SER A 52 -12.69 -51.89 18.60
N ARG A 53 -11.70 -52.65 18.12
CA ARG A 53 -11.39 -53.04 16.73
C ARG A 53 -10.83 -52.02 15.72
N PHE A 54 -9.54 -52.27 15.42
CA PHE A 54 -8.98 -52.74 14.13
C PHE A 54 -9.28 -51.97 12.83
N GLY A 55 -8.19 -51.59 12.16
CA GLY A 55 -8.11 -51.13 10.77
C GLY A 55 -6.90 -50.21 10.60
N GLU A 56 -5.69 -50.74 10.46
CA GLU A 56 -4.98 -50.83 9.16
C GLU A 56 -4.93 -49.51 8.36
N SER A 57 -3.70 -49.02 8.20
CA SER A 57 -3.13 -48.55 6.93
C SER A 57 -3.96 -47.56 6.09
N GLN A 58 -3.63 -46.27 6.21
CA GLN A 58 -3.27 -45.47 5.03
C GLN A 58 -2.66 -44.14 5.45
N ALA A 59 -1.40 -43.96 5.06
CA ALA A 59 -0.83 -42.64 4.86
C ALA A 59 -1.74 -41.85 3.92
N ARG A 60 -2.37 -40.79 4.44
CA ARG A 60 -2.98 -39.76 3.62
C ARG A 60 -2.13 -38.51 3.74
N PHE A 61 -1.42 -38.26 2.65
CA PHE A 61 -0.94 -36.97 2.21
C PHE A 61 -1.95 -35.86 2.55
N CYS A 62 -1.56 -34.94 3.43
CA CYS A 62 -2.16 -33.61 3.43
C CYS A 62 -1.44 -32.79 2.36
N THR A 63 -2.06 -32.77 1.20
CA THR A 63 -1.79 -31.83 0.11
C THR A 63 -1.92 -30.40 0.61
N MET A 64 -0.82 -29.66 0.59
CA MET A 64 -0.83 -28.20 0.58
C MET A 64 -1.58 -27.73 -0.67
N ASN A 65 -2.80 -27.23 -0.49
CA ASN A 65 -3.50 -26.50 -1.54
C ASN A 65 -2.87 -25.10 -1.65
N ILE A 66 -1.95 -24.97 -2.59
CA ILE A 66 -1.45 -23.69 -3.10
C ILE A 66 -2.51 -23.19 -4.09
N THR A 67 -3.34 -22.25 -3.64
CA THR A 67 -4.24 -21.53 -4.53
C THR A 67 -3.44 -20.49 -5.31
N TYR A 68 -3.30 -20.76 -6.60
CA TYR A 68 -2.79 -19.86 -7.63
C TYR A 68 -3.53 -18.50 -7.59
N TYR A 69 -2.82 -17.41 -7.30
CA TYR A 69 -3.21 -16.08 -7.74
C TYR A 69 -2.44 -15.75 -9.02
N GLY A 70 -3.13 -15.89 -10.16
CA GLY A 70 -2.66 -15.43 -11.45
C GLY A 70 -2.76 -13.91 -11.59
N PRO A 71 -1.89 -13.26 -12.38
CA PRO A 71 -1.87 -11.82 -12.53
C PRO A 71 -2.92 -11.39 -13.56
N ARG A 72 -3.87 -10.54 -13.16
CA ARG A 72 -4.70 -9.76 -14.09
C ARG A 72 -4.25 -8.30 -14.09
N ARG A 73 -3.88 -7.88 -15.30
CA ARG A 73 -3.46 -6.55 -15.73
C ARG A 73 -4.64 -5.58 -15.85
N THR A 74 -4.25 -4.30 -15.96
CA THR A 74 -4.96 -3.11 -16.50
C THR A 74 -5.94 -2.45 -15.53
N SER A 75 -5.90 -1.14 -15.26
CA SER A 75 -5.51 -0.02 -16.13
C SER A 75 -4.94 1.16 -15.34
N PHE A 76 -3.75 1.61 -15.73
CA PHE A 76 -3.27 2.95 -15.50
C PHE A 76 -3.73 3.80 -16.68
N SER A 77 -4.45 4.90 -16.43
CA SER A 77 -4.68 5.94 -17.44
C SER A 77 -4.13 7.25 -16.93
N SER A 78 -2.97 7.60 -17.47
CA SER A 78 -2.43 8.95 -17.49
C SER A 78 -3.24 9.82 -18.44
N ARG A 79 -3.56 11.05 -18.05
CA ARG A 79 -3.66 12.19 -18.99
C ARG A 79 -3.37 13.50 -18.26
N SER A 80 -2.44 14.24 -18.85
CA SER A 80 -1.79 15.44 -18.37
C SER A 80 -2.36 16.72 -18.99
N LEU A 81 -2.12 17.83 -18.29
CA LEU A 81 -1.77 19.19 -18.75
C LEU A 81 -2.61 19.95 -19.80
N GLY A 82 -3.05 21.13 -19.34
CA GLY A 82 -3.11 22.39 -20.09
C GLY A 82 -4.10 23.35 -19.41
N SER A 83 -3.95 24.67 -19.35
CA SER A 83 -2.92 25.64 -19.72
C SER A 83 -3.41 26.95 -19.11
N LEU A 84 -2.52 27.79 -18.58
CA LEU A 84 -2.79 29.24 -18.49
C LEU A 84 -2.91 29.81 -19.91
N PRO A 85 -3.61 30.95 -20.14
CA PRO A 85 -2.90 32.22 -20.00
C PRO A 85 -3.75 33.40 -19.47
N ASN A 86 -3.03 34.34 -18.86
CA ASN A 86 -3.00 35.77 -19.17
C ASN A 86 -3.25 36.77 -18.02
N ARG A 87 -2.27 37.67 -17.92
CA ARG A 87 -2.20 39.00 -17.30
C ARG A 87 -3.27 39.93 -17.96
N SER A 88 -3.70 41.10 -17.48
CA SER A 88 -3.06 42.19 -16.71
C SER A 88 -4.09 43.31 -16.40
N SER A 89 -3.75 44.11 -15.39
CA SER A 89 -3.91 45.59 -15.28
C SER A 89 -5.22 46.23 -14.79
N LEU A 90 -5.17 46.67 -13.52
CA LEU A 90 -5.32 48.05 -13.01
C LEU A 90 -6.08 49.06 -13.89
N TYR A 91 -7.10 49.75 -13.33
CA TYR A 91 -7.06 51.16 -12.90
C TYR A 91 -8.34 51.58 -12.16
N ARG A 92 -8.11 52.40 -11.14
CA ARG A 92 -8.96 53.37 -10.42
C ARG A 92 -10.06 54.04 -11.28
N ALA A 93 -11.28 54.12 -10.73
CA ALA A 93 -12.03 55.38 -10.62
C ALA A 93 -13.17 55.22 -9.59
N SER A 94 -13.09 56.05 -8.55
CA SER A 94 -14.18 56.34 -7.63
C SER A 94 -15.00 57.50 -8.21
N SER A 95 -16.32 57.35 -8.20
CA SER A 95 -17.33 58.40 -8.02
C SER A 95 -18.60 57.63 -7.67
N GLY A 96 -18.99 57.52 -6.41
CA GLY A 96 -19.50 58.64 -5.62
C GLY A 96 -21.01 58.72 -5.81
N SER A 97 -21.73 58.95 -4.71
CA SER A 97 -23.20 59.10 -4.54
C SER A 97 -24.02 57.79 -4.51
N PHE A 98 -24.40 57.28 -3.34
CA PHE A 98 -25.46 57.75 -2.41
C PHE A 98 -26.87 57.75 -3.03
N GLN A 99 -27.71 56.85 -2.53
CA GLN A 99 -29.17 57.05 -2.47
C GLN A 99 -29.46 58.35 -1.68
N PRO A 100 -30.62 58.97 -1.92
CA PRO A 100 -31.59 58.94 -0.84
C PRO A 100 -33.03 58.79 -1.28
N GLY A 101 -33.80 58.23 -0.34
CA GLY A 101 -35.23 58.09 -0.41
C GLY A 101 -35.99 59.41 -0.31
N LEU A 102 -37.27 59.21 -0.60
CA LEU A 102 -38.40 60.12 -0.58
C LEU A 102 -38.47 60.98 0.69
N TYR A 103 -38.58 62.29 0.53
CA TYR A 103 -39.49 63.11 1.35
C TYR A 103 -40.11 64.25 0.55
N ARG A 104 -41.41 64.34 0.78
CA ARG A 104 -42.46 65.28 0.37
C ARG A 104 -42.09 66.74 0.61
N GLY A 105 -42.33 67.59 -0.38
CA GLY A 105 -42.26 69.04 -0.27
C GLY A 105 -42.98 69.72 -1.43
N SER A 106 -44.20 70.18 -1.18
CA SER A 106 -45.11 70.84 -2.09
C SER A 106 -44.58 72.19 -2.58
N PHE A 107 -44.69 72.49 -3.88
CA PHE A 107 -44.86 73.87 -4.36
C PHE A 107 -45.43 73.96 -5.80
N SER A 108 -46.39 74.87 -5.91
CA SER A 108 -46.82 75.64 -7.10
C SER A 108 -47.31 74.89 -8.35
N ALA A 109 -48.61 74.56 -8.36
CA ALA A 109 -49.42 74.66 -9.57
C ALA A 109 -49.94 76.10 -9.69
N LEU A 110 -49.41 76.88 -10.64
CA LEU A 110 -50.03 78.12 -11.09
C LEU A 110 -51.20 77.77 -12.00
N SER A 111 -52.40 78.14 -11.55
CA SER A 111 -53.62 78.17 -12.34
C SER A 111 -53.56 79.38 -13.27
N ASN A 112 -53.59 79.13 -14.58
CA ASN A 112 -53.66 80.17 -15.59
C ASN A 112 -55.03 80.87 -15.56
N SER A 113 -54.94 82.19 -15.42
CA SER A 113 -55.99 83.18 -15.64
C SER A 113 -56.51 83.17 -17.08
N PRO A 114 -57.78 83.55 -17.34
CA PRO A 114 -58.33 83.69 -18.68
C PRO A 114 -57.75 84.92 -19.39
N LEU A 115 -57.36 84.72 -20.65
CA LEU A 115 -56.75 85.73 -21.50
C LEU A 115 -57.80 86.77 -21.95
N SER A 116 -57.46 88.02 -21.68
CA SER A 116 -58.19 89.23 -22.03
C SER A 116 -57.75 89.76 -23.40
N THR A 117 -58.73 90.08 -24.23
CA THR A 117 -58.83 91.28 -25.10
C THR A 117 -57.79 91.52 -26.21
N SER A 118 -58.26 91.51 -27.46
CA SER A 118 -58.08 92.68 -28.36
C SER A 118 -59.07 92.65 -29.53
N THR A 119 -59.82 93.74 -29.61
CA THR A 119 -60.77 94.16 -30.65
C THR A 119 -60.08 94.49 -31.98
N PRO A 120 -60.80 94.42 -33.11
CA PRO A 120 -60.74 95.56 -34.03
C PRO A 120 -62.10 95.99 -34.58
N PHE A 121 -62.37 97.29 -34.40
CA PHE A 121 -62.93 98.24 -35.37
C PHE A 121 -64.03 97.76 -36.33
N LEU A 122 -65.26 98.16 -36.03
CA LEU A 122 -66.31 98.43 -37.00
C LEU A 122 -66.32 99.95 -37.30
N LEU A 123 -65.99 100.33 -38.54
CA LEU A 123 -66.23 101.62 -39.17
C LEU A 123 -66.42 101.36 -40.68
N PRO A 124 -67.12 102.23 -41.42
CA PRO A 124 -68.29 101.85 -42.21
C PRO A 124 -67.99 101.69 -43.70
N SER A 125 -68.93 101.07 -44.40
CA SER A 125 -69.06 101.03 -45.85
C SER A 125 -68.96 102.42 -46.51
N LEU A 126 -68.28 102.50 -47.67
CA LEU A 126 -68.54 103.29 -48.90
C LEU A 126 -67.22 103.47 -49.70
N PRO A 127 -67.23 103.79 -51.01
CA PRO A 127 -67.86 103.14 -52.16
C PRO A 127 -66.82 102.68 -53.21
N ALA A 128 -67.29 101.93 -54.21
CA ALA A 128 -66.51 101.42 -55.34
C ALA A 128 -65.85 102.52 -56.18
N LEU A 129 -64.55 102.37 -56.47
CA LEU A 129 -63.82 103.11 -57.50
C LEU A 129 -62.83 102.17 -58.21
N GLU A 130 -62.76 102.35 -59.52
CA GLU A 130 -62.30 101.43 -60.56
C GLU A 130 -60.87 100.90 -60.37
N ILE A 131 -60.73 99.56 -60.39
CA ILE A 131 -59.43 98.89 -60.36
C ILE A 131 -59.12 98.38 -61.77
N ASP A 132 -58.05 98.92 -62.34
CA ASP A 132 -57.42 98.57 -63.62
C ASP A 132 -57.47 97.05 -63.95
N PRO A 133 -58.03 96.63 -65.11
CA PRO A 133 -58.23 95.21 -65.44
C PRO A 133 -56.94 94.39 -65.50
N LYS A 134 -55.77 95.01 -65.72
CA LYS A 134 -54.47 94.32 -65.64
C LYS A 134 -54.03 94.02 -64.19
N LEU A 135 -54.33 94.91 -63.24
CA LEU A 135 -54.01 94.71 -61.83
C LEU A 135 -54.90 93.62 -61.20
N HIS A 136 -56.15 93.49 -61.67
CA HIS A 136 -57.06 92.44 -61.23
C HIS A 136 -56.56 91.05 -61.65
N GLN A 137 -56.09 90.89 -62.90
CA GLN A 137 -55.53 89.63 -63.39
C GLN A 137 -54.27 89.19 -62.65
N ILE A 138 -53.36 90.15 -62.34
CA ILE A 138 -52.16 89.87 -61.54
C ILE A 138 -52.54 89.49 -60.11
N ARG A 139 -53.46 90.21 -59.46
CA ARG A 139 -53.94 89.84 -58.12
C ARG A 139 -54.69 88.50 -58.10
N THR A 140 -55.40 88.13 -59.16
CA THR A 140 -56.03 86.80 -59.25
C THR A 140 -55.02 85.69 -59.45
N ALA A 141 -54.00 85.91 -60.29
CA ALA A 141 -52.91 84.95 -60.51
C ALA A 141 -52.03 84.79 -59.25
N GLU A 142 -51.72 85.90 -58.56
CA GLU A 142 -51.02 85.91 -57.28
C GLU A 142 -51.86 85.24 -56.19
N LYS A 143 -53.18 85.49 -56.14
CA LYS A 143 -54.10 84.78 -55.24
C LYS A 143 -54.14 83.27 -55.54
N GLU A 144 -54.00 82.86 -56.79
CA GLU A 144 -53.97 81.46 -57.19
C GLU A 144 -52.62 80.79 -56.87
N GLN A 145 -51.51 81.50 -57.03
CA GLN A 145 -50.19 81.06 -56.53
C GLN A 145 -50.17 80.97 -55.00
N ILE A 146 -50.73 81.95 -54.29
CA ILE A 146 -50.87 81.93 -52.83
C ILE A 146 -51.79 80.79 -52.39
N LYS A 147 -52.84 80.46 -53.15
CA LYS A 147 -53.67 79.26 -52.91
C LYS A 147 -52.89 77.97 -53.14
N GLY A 148 -52.07 77.88 -54.19
CA GLY A 148 -51.20 76.74 -54.47
C GLY A 148 -50.19 76.52 -53.34
N LEU A 149 -49.52 77.58 -52.91
CA LEU A 149 -48.61 77.56 -51.75
C LEU A 149 -49.34 77.24 -50.46
N ASN A 150 -50.53 77.79 -50.22
CA ASN A 150 -51.34 77.44 -49.05
C ASN A 150 -51.81 75.98 -49.05
N ASN A 151 -52.15 75.42 -50.21
CA ASN A 151 -52.47 73.99 -50.32
C ASN A 151 -51.24 73.12 -50.05
N GLN A 152 -50.05 73.56 -50.49
CA GLN A 152 -48.80 72.89 -50.13
C GLN A 152 -48.50 73.02 -48.63
N PHE A 153 -48.71 74.18 -48.01
CA PHE A 153 -48.58 74.36 -46.57
C PHE A 153 -49.59 73.51 -45.80
N ALA A 154 -50.84 73.43 -46.25
CA ALA A 154 -51.84 72.55 -45.66
C ALA A 154 -51.39 71.07 -45.73
N SER A 155 -50.89 70.62 -46.88
CA SER A 155 -50.36 69.26 -47.04
C SER A 155 -49.13 68.99 -46.16
N PHE A 156 -48.27 69.99 -45.96
CA PHE A 156 -47.11 69.89 -45.07
C PHE A 156 -47.53 69.86 -43.61
N ILE A 157 -48.50 70.69 -43.21
CA ILE A 157 -49.10 70.67 -41.86
C ILE A 157 -49.75 69.31 -41.58
N ASP A 158 -50.46 68.73 -42.55
CA ASP A 158 -51.05 67.40 -42.40
C ASP A 158 -49.98 66.31 -42.28
N LYS A 159 -48.88 66.43 -43.04
CA LYS A 159 -47.73 65.52 -42.92
C LYS A 159 -47.03 65.64 -41.57
N VAL A 160 -46.82 66.86 -41.09
CA VAL A 160 -46.24 67.12 -39.75
C VAL A 160 -47.16 66.58 -38.67
N ARG A 161 -48.47 66.81 -38.74
CA ARG A 161 -49.44 66.22 -37.80
C ARG A 161 -49.41 64.70 -37.82
N LYS A 162 -49.32 64.08 -38.99
CA LYS A 162 -49.20 62.61 -39.11
C LYS A 162 -47.91 62.10 -38.48
N LEU A 163 -46.79 62.79 -38.70
CA LEU A 163 -45.49 62.43 -38.09
C LEU A 163 -45.48 62.67 -36.58
N GLU A 164 -46.07 63.77 -36.09
CA GLU A 164 -46.24 64.04 -34.66
C GLU A 164 -47.12 62.98 -34.00
N GLN A 165 -48.20 62.57 -34.67
CA GLN A 165 -49.07 61.51 -34.18
C GLN A 165 -48.34 60.17 -34.15
N GLN A 166 -47.54 59.85 -35.18
CA GLN A 166 -46.69 58.65 -35.21
C GLN A 166 -45.63 58.69 -34.10
N ASN A 167 -44.95 59.82 -33.89
CA ASN A 167 -43.99 59.98 -32.80
C ASN A 167 -44.65 59.81 -31.43
N LYS A 168 -45.86 60.33 -31.24
CA LYS A 168 -46.62 60.15 -30.00
C LYS A 168 -47.01 58.69 -29.77
N VAL A 169 -47.34 57.95 -30.83
CA VAL A 169 -47.57 56.50 -30.76
C VAL A 169 -46.26 55.76 -30.42
N LEU A 170 -45.14 56.13 -31.04
CA LEU A 170 -43.83 55.52 -30.76
C LEU A 170 -43.35 55.84 -29.34
N GLU A 171 -43.57 57.05 -28.84
CA GLU A 171 -43.25 57.45 -27.47
C GLU A 171 -44.08 56.67 -26.45
N THR A 172 -45.39 56.51 -26.71
CA THR A 172 -46.26 55.71 -25.83
C THR A 172 -45.91 54.22 -25.88
N GLN A 173 -45.59 53.67 -27.05
CA GLN A 173 -45.08 52.31 -27.19
C GLN A 173 -43.74 52.12 -26.46
N LEU A 174 -42.81 53.07 -26.59
CA LEU A 174 -41.52 53.03 -25.93
C LEU A 174 -41.66 53.17 -24.41
N LYS A 175 -42.59 54.00 -23.94
CA LYS A 175 -42.91 54.13 -22.51
C LYS A 175 -43.57 52.86 -21.96
N LEU A 176 -44.45 52.22 -22.71
CA LEU A 176 -45.04 50.92 -22.35
C LEU A 176 -43.99 49.80 -22.34
N LEU A 177 -43.08 49.78 -23.31
CA LEU A 177 -42.01 48.79 -23.36
C LEU A 177 -40.97 48.99 -22.26
N LYS A 178 -40.61 50.24 -21.93
CA LYS A 178 -39.73 50.54 -20.79
C LYS A 178 -40.41 50.33 -19.43
N GLY A 179 -41.73 50.54 -19.35
CA GLY A 179 -42.55 50.27 -18.16
C GLY A 179 -42.93 48.80 -17.99
N LYS A 180 -42.69 47.96 -19.01
CA LYS A 180 -42.81 46.51 -18.90
C LYS A 180 -41.52 46.00 -18.26
N ASP A 181 -41.53 45.90 -16.94
CA ASP A 181 -40.42 45.34 -16.17
C ASP A 181 -39.92 44.05 -16.82
N GLN A 182 -38.62 44.01 -17.13
CA GLN A 182 -37.94 42.81 -17.57
C GLN A 182 -38.07 41.78 -16.45
N TYR A 183 -38.76 40.67 -16.71
CA TYR A 183 -38.93 39.59 -15.74
C TYR A 183 -37.55 39.06 -15.32
N LYS A 184 -37.12 39.38 -14.10
CA LYS A 184 -35.91 38.83 -13.51
C LYS A 184 -36.22 37.39 -13.11
N SER A 185 -35.73 36.43 -13.90
CA SER A 185 -36.02 35.02 -13.73
C SER A 185 -35.66 34.53 -12.31
N ASN A 186 -36.67 34.08 -11.56
CA ASN A 186 -36.53 33.50 -10.21
C ASN A 186 -35.88 32.09 -10.25
N VAL A 187 -35.58 31.58 -11.44
CA VAL A 187 -35.02 30.23 -11.63
C VAL A 187 -33.69 30.06 -10.91
N GLY A 188 -32.81 31.08 -10.94
CA GLY A 188 -31.52 31.02 -10.24
C GLY A 188 -31.68 30.90 -8.72
N HIS A 189 -32.66 31.60 -8.13
CA HIS A 189 -32.94 31.51 -6.70
C HIS A 189 -33.58 30.16 -6.34
N ILE A 190 -34.51 29.65 -7.13
CA ILE A 190 -35.12 28.32 -6.92
C ILE A 190 -34.07 27.20 -7.04
N MET A 191 -33.21 27.26 -8.06
CA MET A 191 -32.11 26.28 -8.22
C MET A 191 -31.11 26.36 -7.06
N THR A 192 -30.80 27.57 -6.60
CA THR A 192 -29.92 27.75 -5.43
C THR A 192 -30.59 27.21 -4.17
N ALA A 193 -31.87 27.50 -3.95
CA ALA A 193 -32.64 27.03 -2.80
C ALA A 193 -32.73 25.49 -2.75
N HIS A 194 -32.79 24.81 -3.91
CA HIS A 194 -32.75 23.35 -3.97
C HIS A 194 -31.32 22.78 -3.88
N SER A 195 -30.33 23.46 -4.46
CA SER A 195 -28.94 22.99 -4.45
C SER A 195 -28.27 23.11 -3.08
N GLN A 196 -28.61 24.12 -2.28
CA GLN A 196 -27.97 24.36 -0.98
C GLN A 196 -28.23 23.22 0.04
N PRO A 197 -29.48 22.74 0.26
CA PRO A 197 -29.74 21.59 1.12
C PRO A 197 -29.04 20.31 0.65
N LEU A 198 -28.97 20.08 -0.67
CA LEU A 198 -28.25 18.92 -1.22
C LEU A 198 -26.75 18.98 -0.93
N LYS A 199 -26.13 20.16 -1.03
CA LYS A 199 -24.72 20.36 -0.65
C LYS A 199 -24.52 20.10 0.84
N GLN A 200 -25.39 20.64 1.69
CA GLN A 200 -25.34 20.38 3.13
C GLN A 200 -25.47 18.89 3.45
N GLN A 201 -26.34 18.17 2.75
CA GLN A 201 -26.49 16.72 2.92
C GLN A 201 -25.22 15.96 2.51
N ILE A 202 -24.57 16.36 1.41
CA ILE A 202 -23.28 15.79 0.99
C ILE A 202 -22.20 16.06 2.04
N ASP A 203 -22.14 17.28 2.58
CA ASP A 203 -21.17 17.65 3.60
C ASP A 203 -21.40 16.86 4.91
N MET A 204 -22.66 16.69 5.33
CA MET A 204 -23.02 15.85 6.47
C MET A 204 -22.62 14.39 6.26
N LEU A 205 -22.98 13.80 5.11
CA LEU A 205 -22.59 12.43 4.77
C LEU A 205 -21.07 12.26 4.68
N SER A 206 -20.36 13.29 4.20
CA SER A 206 -18.89 13.29 4.17
C SER A 206 -18.31 13.31 5.58
N GLN A 207 -18.86 14.10 6.50
CA GLN A 207 -18.44 14.11 7.90
C GLN A 207 -18.72 12.78 8.58
N ASP A 208 -19.89 12.18 8.35
CA ASP A 208 -20.23 10.89 8.96
C ASP A 208 -19.38 9.75 8.38
N LYS A 209 -19.07 9.80 7.08
CA LYS A 209 -18.07 8.89 6.47
C LYS A 209 -16.71 9.03 7.16
N MET A 210 -16.26 10.25 7.42
CA MET A 210 -14.98 10.47 8.12
C MET A 210 -15.03 9.96 9.57
N LYS A 211 -16.13 10.16 10.29
CA LYS A 211 -16.30 9.61 11.65
C LYS A 211 -16.26 8.09 11.65
N LEU A 212 -17.02 7.45 10.75
CA LEU A 212 -17.04 5.99 10.61
C LEU A 212 -15.67 5.43 10.21
N GLN A 213 -14.93 6.14 9.34
CA GLN A 213 -13.57 5.77 8.99
C GLN A 213 -12.65 5.84 10.22
N ASN A 214 -12.74 6.90 11.02
CA ASN A 214 -11.94 7.02 12.23
C ASN A 214 -12.29 5.92 13.26
N GLU A 215 -13.57 5.58 13.43
CA GLU A 215 -13.99 4.46 14.30
C GLU A 215 -13.47 3.11 13.79
N LEU A 216 -13.48 2.90 12.46
CA LEU A 216 -12.88 1.71 11.84
C LEU A 216 -11.37 1.64 12.10
N ASP A 217 -10.65 2.75 11.90
CA ASP A 217 -9.20 2.81 12.11
C ASP A 217 -8.86 2.59 13.60
N GLN A 218 -9.64 3.17 14.52
CA GLN A 218 -9.51 2.96 15.97
C GLN A 218 -9.76 1.49 16.35
N THR A 219 -10.82 0.87 15.84
CA THR A 219 -11.12 -0.53 16.12
C THR A 219 -10.09 -1.49 15.50
N GLN A 220 -9.52 -1.16 14.33
CA GLN A 220 -8.40 -1.90 13.76
C GLN A 220 -7.15 -1.80 14.62
N THR A 221 -6.80 -0.60 15.09
CA THR A 221 -5.62 -0.40 15.97
C THR A 221 -5.78 -1.19 17.27
N PHE A 222 -6.98 -1.17 17.88
CA PHE A 222 -7.26 -1.96 19.07
C PHE A 222 -7.18 -3.47 18.81
N LEU A 223 -7.65 -3.94 17.65
CA LEU A 223 -7.53 -5.35 17.26
C LEU A 223 -6.06 -5.75 17.08
N GLU A 224 -5.26 -4.91 16.43
CA GLU A 224 -3.82 -5.13 16.27
C GLU A 224 -3.09 -5.16 17.62
N GLU A 225 -3.44 -4.28 18.55
CA GLU A 225 -2.91 -4.29 19.91
C GLU A 225 -3.27 -5.58 20.66
N LEU A 226 -4.54 -6.00 20.63
CA LEU A 226 -4.96 -7.28 21.22
C LEU A 226 -4.23 -8.46 20.58
N LYS A 227 -4.08 -8.46 19.25
CA LYS A 227 -3.34 -9.51 18.54
C LYS A 227 -1.88 -9.55 18.99
N SER A 228 -1.22 -8.41 19.12
CA SER A 228 0.15 -8.30 19.66
C SER A 228 0.22 -8.87 21.08
N GLN A 229 -0.71 -8.49 21.96
CA GLN A 229 -0.77 -9.01 23.33
C GLN A 229 -0.99 -10.54 23.35
N TYR A 230 -1.83 -11.08 22.45
CA TYR A 230 -2.00 -12.53 22.35
C TYR A 230 -0.75 -13.25 21.84
N GLU A 231 -0.04 -12.68 20.87
CA GLU A 231 1.23 -13.23 20.38
C GLU A 231 2.31 -13.19 21.48
N GLU A 232 2.39 -12.10 22.24
CA GLU A 232 3.26 -11.96 23.41
C GLU A 232 2.93 -12.97 24.51
N GLU A 233 1.65 -13.17 24.85
CA GLU A 233 1.22 -14.16 25.84
C GLU A 233 1.51 -15.59 25.39
N ILE A 234 1.31 -15.91 24.11
CA ILE A 234 1.71 -17.21 23.54
C ILE A 234 3.21 -17.41 23.66
N ASN A 235 4.00 -16.39 23.34
CA ASN A 235 5.46 -16.44 23.45
C ASN A 235 5.89 -16.60 24.92
N HIS A 236 5.26 -15.88 25.84
CA HIS A 236 5.53 -15.99 27.28
C HIS A 236 5.19 -17.38 27.82
N ARG A 237 4.02 -17.92 27.46
CA ARG A 237 3.63 -19.28 27.81
C ARG A 237 4.62 -20.31 27.26
N ASN A 238 5.06 -20.16 26.00
CA ASN A 238 6.03 -21.07 25.41
C ASN A 238 7.40 -20.98 26.12
N GLN A 239 7.82 -19.79 26.56
CA GLN A 239 9.04 -19.62 27.37
C GLN A 239 8.91 -20.36 28.70
N LEU A 240 7.80 -20.17 29.43
CA LEU A 240 7.54 -20.87 30.69
C LEU A 240 7.44 -22.39 30.50
N GLU A 241 6.85 -22.86 29.39
CA GLU A 241 6.80 -24.29 29.06
C GLU A 241 8.20 -24.86 28.80
N ASN A 242 9.05 -24.12 28.07
CA ASN A 242 10.45 -24.50 27.86
C ASN A 242 11.23 -24.55 29.19
N GLU A 243 11.09 -23.54 30.04
CA GLU A 243 11.71 -23.51 31.37
C GLU A 243 11.22 -24.66 32.25
N PHE A 244 9.93 -24.99 32.18
CA PHE A 244 9.35 -26.13 32.89
C PHE A 244 9.94 -27.46 32.41
N VAL A 245 10.09 -27.64 31.10
CA VAL A 245 10.71 -28.84 30.52
C VAL A 245 12.16 -28.99 30.97
N VAL A 246 12.94 -27.90 30.98
CA VAL A 246 14.32 -27.91 31.48
C VAL A 246 14.36 -28.24 32.97
N THR A 247 13.55 -27.55 33.78
CA THR A 247 13.48 -27.79 35.24
C THR A 247 13.06 -29.23 35.55
N LYS A 248 12.15 -29.81 34.77
CA LYS A 248 11.74 -31.20 34.90
C LYS A 248 12.90 -32.15 34.61
N LYS A 249 13.66 -31.89 33.54
CA LYS A 249 14.86 -32.68 33.23
C LYS A 249 15.90 -32.58 34.36
N ASP A 250 16.14 -31.38 34.88
CA ASP A 250 17.07 -31.18 35.99
C ASP A 250 16.60 -31.92 37.27
N LEU A 251 15.29 -31.94 37.53
CA LEU A 251 14.70 -32.71 38.62
C LEU A 251 14.92 -34.23 38.43
N ASP A 252 14.70 -34.74 37.22
CA ASP A 252 14.93 -36.14 36.88
C ASP A 252 16.42 -36.50 37.02
N ASP A 253 17.33 -35.62 36.60
CA ASP A 253 18.78 -35.78 36.75
C ASP A 253 19.20 -35.80 38.23
N ILE A 254 18.65 -34.90 39.06
CA ILE A 254 18.87 -34.89 40.52
C ILE A 254 18.31 -36.18 41.15
N TYR A 255 17.15 -36.66 40.69
CA TYR A 255 16.56 -37.89 41.20
C TYR A 255 17.43 -39.12 40.88
N LEU A 256 17.97 -39.21 39.66
CA LEU A 256 18.93 -40.25 39.28
C LEU A 256 20.19 -40.20 40.16
N GLN A 257 20.77 -39.00 40.34
CA GLN A 257 21.92 -38.82 41.23
C GLN A 257 21.61 -39.23 42.68
N LYS A 258 20.41 -38.90 43.18
CA LYS A 258 19.95 -39.31 44.50
C LYS A 258 19.91 -40.83 44.63
N VAL A 259 19.30 -41.52 43.66
CA VAL A 259 19.20 -42.98 43.63
C VAL A 259 20.59 -43.62 43.58
N ASP A 260 21.51 -43.08 42.78
CA ASP A 260 22.90 -43.56 42.71
C ASP A 260 23.62 -43.42 44.06
N VAL A 261 23.44 -42.30 44.76
CA VAL A 261 24.00 -42.09 46.10
C VAL A 261 23.36 -43.01 47.13
N GLU A 262 22.04 -43.21 47.08
CA GLU A 262 21.32 -44.15 47.96
C GLU A 262 21.80 -45.60 47.74
N SER A 263 22.03 -46.02 46.50
CA SER A 263 22.60 -47.34 46.19
C SER A 263 24.03 -47.51 46.73
N LYS A 264 24.89 -46.49 46.60
CA LYS A 264 26.24 -46.49 47.19
C LYS A 264 26.19 -46.55 48.72
N LEU A 265 25.28 -45.78 49.34
CA LEU A 265 25.06 -45.81 50.78
C LEU A 265 24.62 -47.21 51.24
N GLU A 266 23.69 -47.83 50.52
CA GLU A 266 23.23 -49.19 50.82
C GLU A 266 24.37 -50.20 50.67
N SER A 267 25.17 -50.11 49.61
CA SER A 267 26.35 -50.96 49.40
C SER A 267 27.33 -50.85 50.56
N ILE A 268 27.71 -49.64 50.97
CA ILE A 268 28.62 -49.40 52.10
C ILE A 268 28.00 -49.89 53.41
N THR A 269 26.70 -49.70 53.59
CA THR A 269 25.98 -50.19 54.79
C THR A 269 26.01 -51.71 54.86
N ASN A 270 25.83 -52.39 53.72
CA ASN A 270 25.90 -53.85 53.63
C ASN A 270 27.33 -54.36 53.87
N GLU A 271 28.35 -53.66 53.36
CA GLU A 271 29.75 -53.97 53.65
C GLU A 271 30.07 -53.83 55.14
N ILE A 272 29.61 -52.76 55.79
CA ILE A 272 29.77 -52.57 57.24
C ILE A 272 29.07 -53.70 58.01
N LYS A 273 27.85 -54.10 57.62
CA LYS A 273 27.14 -55.22 58.25
C LYS A 273 27.91 -56.54 58.09
N TYR A 274 28.43 -56.80 56.89
CA TYR A 274 29.24 -57.97 56.60
C TYR A 274 30.50 -58.01 57.48
N LEU A 275 31.26 -56.91 57.54
CA LEU A 275 32.46 -56.83 58.37
C LEU A 275 32.15 -57.02 59.86
N LYS A 276 31.05 -56.45 60.35
CA LYS A 276 30.62 -56.68 61.74
C LYS A 276 30.29 -58.15 62.02
N GLN A 277 29.58 -58.82 61.11
CA GLN A 277 29.28 -60.25 61.24
C GLN A 277 30.54 -61.11 61.17
N LEU A 278 31.46 -60.78 60.27
CA LEU A 278 32.75 -61.47 60.14
C LEU A 278 33.56 -61.38 61.43
N PHE A 279 33.71 -60.18 61.98
CA PHE A 279 34.46 -59.99 63.23
C PHE A 279 33.77 -60.65 64.44
N GLU A 280 32.44 -60.67 64.48
CA GLU A 280 31.70 -61.38 65.54
C GLU A 280 31.97 -62.89 65.49
N GLU A 281 31.98 -63.49 64.30
CA GLU A 281 32.32 -64.91 64.14
C GLU A 281 33.79 -65.20 64.43
N GLU A 282 34.72 -64.35 63.99
CA GLU A 282 36.15 -64.48 64.31
C GLU A 282 36.39 -64.42 65.83
N ILE A 283 35.70 -63.51 66.54
CA ILE A 283 35.75 -63.45 68.01
C ILE A 283 35.23 -64.75 68.63
N LYS A 284 34.12 -65.31 68.15
CA LYS A 284 33.58 -66.60 68.66
C LYS A 284 34.55 -67.75 68.40
N GLU A 285 35.17 -67.79 67.23
CA GLU A 285 36.17 -68.80 66.89
C GLU A 285 37.38 -68.70 67.81
N LEU A 286 37.95 -67.51 67.99
CA LEU A 286 39.07 -67.28 68.90
C LEU A 286 38.70 -67.64 70.35
N GLN A 287 37.50 -67.31 70.82
CA GLN A 287 37.01 -67.71 72.13
C GLN A 287 36.92 -69.25 72.26
N SER A 288 36.42 -69.95 71.23
CA SER A 288 36.40 -71.41 71.21
C SER A 288 37.80 -72.01 71.20
N GLN A 289 38.73 -71.46 70.42
CA GLN A 289 40.12 -71.90 70.39
C GLN A 289 40.79 -71.74 71.76
N ILE A 290 40.55 -70.62 72.46
CA ILE A 290 41.05 -70.40 73.82
C ILE A 290 40.45 -71.44 74.79
N GLN A 291 39.15 -71.70 74.73
CA GLN A 291 38.48 -72.71 75.56
C GLN A 291 39.01 -74.13 75.27
N ASN A 292 39.23 -74.47 74.01
CA ASN A 292 39.74 -75.77 73.59
C ASN A 292 41.22 -75.95 73.97
N ALA A 293 42.06 -74.91 73.82
CA ALA A 293 43.46 -74.94 74.25
C ALA A 293 43.58 -75.05 75.79
N MET A 294 42.61 -74.49 76.53
CA MET A 294 42.50 -74.66 77.98
C MET A 294 42.08 -76.10 78.37
N VAL A 295 41.58 -76.90 77.42
CA VAL A 295 41.19 -78.32 77.57
C VAL A 295 42.04 -79.18 76.64
N THR A 296 43.35 -79.24 76.91
CA THR A 296 44.25 -80.25 76.35
C THR A 296 44.97 -80.85 77.56
N VAL A 297 44.45 -81.86 78.25
CA VAL A 297 44.41 -83.30 77.92
C VAL A 297 45.76 -83.79 77.40
N GLU A 298 46.63 -84.12 78.36
CA GLU A 298 47.77 -85.00 78.18
C GLU A 298 47.26 -86.37 77.69
N MET A 299 47.47 -86.65 76.40
CA MET A 299 47.24 -87.98 75.84
C MET A 299 48.57 -88.71 75.70
N ASP A 300 48.87 -89.59 76.66
CA ASP A 300 49.83 -90.68 76.47
C ASP A 300 49.18 -91.75 75.59
N ASN A 301 49.24 -91.55 74.27
CA ASN A 301 48.85 -92.55 73.28
C ASN A 301 50.02 -93.48 72.98
N ASN A 302 50.35 -94.38 73.92
CA ASN A 302 51.22 -95.51 73.63
C ASN A 302 50.37 -96.69 73.12
N ARG A 303 50.08 -96.67 71.83
CA ARG A 303 49.57 -97.83 71.09
C ARG A 303 50.45 -97.97 69.87
N GLU A 304 51.17 -99.08 69.80
CA GLU A 304 52.04 -99.43 68.69
C GLU A 304 51.19 -99.45 67.41
N LEU A 305 51.26 -98.33 66.71
CA LEU A 305 50.72 -98.10 65.39
C LEU A 305 51.76 -98.65 64.43
N GLU A 306 51.33 -99.49 63.47
CA GLU A 306 52.19 -99.97 62.39
C GLU A 306 52.69 -98.78 61.56
N MET A 307 53.80 -98.20 62.00
CA MET A 307 54.28 -96.89 61.58
C MET A 307 54.49 -96.83 60.06
N LYS A 308 54.87 -97.95 59.44
CA LYS A 308 55.07 -98.03 57.99
C LYS A 308 53.79 -97.83 57.17
N ASN A 309 52.70 -98.51 57.54
CA ASN A 309 51.44 -98.42 56.79
C ASN A 309 50.86 -97.01 56.86
N ILE A 310 50.94 -96.37 58.03
CA ILE A 310 50.50 -94.99 58.22
C ILE A 310 51.43 -94.02 57.49
N ILE A 311 52.76 -94.23 57.52
CA ILE A 311 53.70 -93.40 56.78
C ILE A 311 53.43 -93.49 55.27
N ASP A 312 53.15 -94.68 54.74
CA ASP A 312 52.89 -94.86 53.31
C ASP A 312 51.51 -94.33 52.91
N GLU A 313 50.47 -94.49 53.73
CA GLU A 313 49.17 -93.86 53.54
C GLU A 313 49.26 -92.32 53.60
N VAL A 314 50.02 -91.78 54.57
CA VAL A 314 50.26 -90.33 54.68
C VAL A 314 51.03 -89.81 53.46
N LYS A 315 52.03 -90.54 52.95
CA LYS A 315 52.72 -90.18 51.70
C LYS A 315 51.79 -90.18 50.50
N GLU A 316 50.90 -91.17 50.39
CA GLU A 316 49.90 -91.26 49.31
C GLU A 316 48.89 -90.10 49.38
N GLN A 317 48.42 -89.76 50.59
CA GLN A 317 47.58 -88.59 50.83
C GLN A 317 48.30 -87.28 50.47
N TYR A 318 49.58 -87.14 50.81
CA TYR A 318 50.37 -85.96 50.42
C TYR A 318 50.60 -85.88 48.91
N GLN A 319 50.90 -87.00 48.24
CA GLN A 319 51.01 -87.02 46.78
C GLN A 319 49.69 -86.63 46.12
N THR A 320 48.56 -87.15 46.61
CA THR A 320 47.22 -86.82 46.12
C THR A 320 46.88 -85.35 46.36
N MET A 321 47.23 -84.81 47.54
CA MET A 321 47.02 -83.40 47.89
C MET A 321 47.85 -82.47 47.00
N ILE A 322 49.11 -82.81 46.71
CA ILE A 322 49.98 -82.04 45.79
C ILE A 322 49.41 -82.07 44.36
N ALA A 323 48.99 -83.26 43.88
CA ALA A 323 48.39 -83.40 42.56
C ALA A 323 47.09 -82.58 42.45
N LYS A 324 46.21 -82.66 43.46
CA LYS A 324 44.96 -81.90 43.51
C LYS A 324 45.20 -80.39 43.57
N SER A 325 46.14 -79.94 44.41
CA SER A 325 46.50 -78.52 44.50
C SER A 325 47.04 -77.98 43.18
N ARG A 326 47.83 -78.79 42.45
CA ARG A 326 48.30 -78.44 41.11
C ARG A 326 47.14 -78.33 40.11
N ASP A 327 46.25 -79.31 40.06
CA ASP A 327 45.10 -79.30 39.15
C ASP A 327 44.14 -78.14 39.45
N GLU A 328 43.88 -77.85 40.72
CA GLU A 328 43.06 -76.71 41.14
C GLU A 328 43.70 -75.38 40.72
N THR A 329 45.04 -75.27 40.84
CA THR A 329 45.78 -74.10 40.38
C THR A 329 45.72 -73.95 38.86
N GLU A 330 45.92 -75.02 38.10
CA GLU A 330 45.82 -75.01 36.64
C GLU A 330 44.40 -74.68 36.16
N GLN A 331 43.36 -75.21 36.82
CA GLN A 331 41.96 -74.89 36.54
C GLN A 331 41.65 -73.43 36.88
N TRP A 332 42.16 -72.91 37.99
CA TRP A 332 42.00 -71.52 38.38
C TRP A 332 42.59 -70.57 37.33
N TYR A 333 43.82 -70.84 36.86
CA TYR A 333 44.45 -70.05 35.80
C TYR A 333 43.70 -70.14 34.47
N LYS A 334 43.23 -71.33 34.08
CA LYS A 334 42.41 -71.49 32.86
C LYS A 334 41.13 -70.68 32.93
N ASN A 335 40.37 -70.79 34.02
CA ASN A 335 39.16 -70.01 34.23
C ASN A 335 39.45 -68.51 34.22
N LYS A 336 40.55 -68.07 34.85
CA LYS A 336 40.93 -66.66 34.87
C LYS A 336 41.27 -66.13 33.48
N ILE A 337 41.97 -66.91 32.66
CA ILE A 337 42.27 -66.56 31.27
C ILE A 337 40.98 -66.50 30.46
N ASP A 338 40.09 -67.49 30.59
CA ASP A 338 38.81 -67.52 29.89
C ASP A 338 37.93 -66.31 30.24
N ASP A 339 37.90 -65.91 31.51
CA ASP A 339 37.17 -64.71 31.95
C ASP A 339 37.74 -63.43 31.36
N ILE A 340 39.07 -63.28 31.32
CA ILE A 340 39.74 -62.14 30.68
C ILE A 340 39.43 -62.12 29.18
N VAL A 341 39.45 -63.27 28.50
CA VAL A 341 39.13 -63.40 27.08
C VAL A 341 37.67 -63.02 26.84
N ARG A 342 36.72 -63.52 27.64
CA ARG A 342 35.29 -63.17 27.55
C ARG A 342 35.05 -61.68 27.78
N GLN A 343 35.70 -61.09 28.78
CA GLN A 343 35.59 -59.66 29.06
C GLN A 343 36.15 -58.82 27.90
N THR A 344 37.31 -59.20 27.37
CA THR A 344 37.92 -58.56 26.20
C THR A 344 37.02 -58.65 24.97
N GLN A 345 36.41 -59.81 24.74
CA GLN A 345 35.47 -60.02 23.64
C GLN A 345 34.23 -59.13 23.77
N LYS A 346 33.63 -59.05 24.97
CA LYS A 346 32.51 -58.12 25.25
C LYS A 346 32.89 -56.67 25.00
N HIS A 347 34.06 -56.23 25.46
CA HIS A 347 34.56 -54.88 25.17
C HIS A 347 34.78 -54.64 23.68
N ASN A 348 35.34 -55.62 22.95
CA ASN A 348 35.55 -55.54 21.51
C ASN A 348 34.23 -55.44 20.73
N ASP A 349 33.22 -56.23 21.11
CA ASP A 349 31.91 -56.20 20.45
C ASP A 349 31.14 -54.91 20.78
N GLY A 350 31.25 -54.41 22.02
CA GLY A 350 30.77 -53.07 22.38
C GLY A 350 31.45 -51.96 21.56
N MET A 351 32.77 -52.05 21.38
CA MET A 351 33.53 -51.11 20.53
C MET A 351 33.09 -51.17 19.06
N LYS A 352 32.83 -52.37 18.51
CA LYS A 352 32.30 -52.51 17.14
C LYS A 352 30.90 -51.91 17.01
N SER A 353 30.02 -52.12 18.00
CA SER A 353 28.68 -51.54 18.02
C SER A 353 28.73 -50.00 18.02
N ILE A 354 29.55 -49.41 18.91
CA ILE A 354 29.74 -47.95 18.96
C ILE A 354 30.32 -47.42 17.64
N LYS A 355 31.31 -48.11 17.04
CA LYS A 355 31.84 -47.73 15.71
C LYS A 355 30.76 -47.78 14.63
N GLY A 356 29.86 -48.77 14.69
CA GLY A 356 28.70 -48.85 13.80
C GLY A 356 27.76 -47.66 13.95
N GLN A 357 27.39 -47.32 15.18
CA GLN A 357 26.55 -46.15 15.48
C GLN A 357 27.20 -44.83 15.04
N ILE A 358 28.50 -44.67 15.26
CA ILE A 358 29.24 -43.49 14.79
C ILE A 358 29.20 -43.41 13.26
N ALA A 359 29.38 -44.52 12.55
CA ALA A 359 29.32 -44.54 11.09
C ALA A 359 27.91 -44.21 10.57
N GLU A 360 26.85 -44.71 11.21
CA GLU A 360 25.46 -44.39 10.89
C GLU A 360 25.14 -42.91 11.13
N LEU A 361 25.51 -42.38 12.30
CA LEU A 361 25.35 -40.95 12.61
C LEU A 361 26.15 -40.07 11.65
N THR A 362 27.36 -40.50 11.24
CA THR A 362 28.16 -39.79 10.25
C THR A 362 27.47 -39.77 8.89
N ARG A 363 26.90 -40.90 8.44
CA ARG A 363 26.11 -40.96 7.20
C ARG A 363 24.86 -40.09 7.28
N TYR A 364 24.17 -40.09 8.42
CA TYR A 364 23.00 -39.26 8.64
C TYR A 364 23.35 -37.77 8.61
N ALA A 365 24.45 -37.37 9.27
CA ALA A 365 24.96 -36.00 9.22
C ALA A 365 25.32 -35.58 7.78
N GLN A 366 25.96 -36.47 7.00
CA GLN A 366 26.24 -36.22 5.58
C GLN A 366 24.96 -36.07 4.76
N HIS A 367 23.94 -36.89 4.99
CA HIS A 367 22.65 -36.78 4.33
C HIS A 367 21.98 -35.43 4.60
N ILE A 368 21.84 -35.04 5.87
CA ILE A 368 21.25 -33.76 6.27
C ILE A 368 22.06 -32.59 5.72
N ASN A 369 23.40 -32.66 5.73
CA ASN A 369 24.23 -31.62 5.11
C ASN A 369 23.99 -31.51 3.59
N GLY A 370 23.81 -32.63 2.90
CA GLY A 370 23.45 -32.65 1.48
C GLY A 370 22.07 -32.02 1.22
N GLU A 371 21.07 -32.30 2.06
CA GLU A 371 19.76 -31.64 1.97
C GLU A 371 19.85 -30.13 2.23
N ILE A 372 20.65 -29.71 3.21
CA ILE A 372 20.91 -28.29 3.50
C ILE A 372 21.56 -27.62 2.28
N GLU A 373 22.56 -28.24 1.65
CA GLU A 373 23.20 -27.70 0.45
C GLU A 373 22.23 -27.64 -0.75
N ALA A 374 21.40 -28.68 -0.94
CA ALA A 374 20.38 -28.69 -1.98
C ALA A 374 19.35 -27.56 -1.79
N LEU A 375 18.87 -27.36 -0.56
CA LEU A 375 17.95 -26.27 -0.22
C LEU A 375 18.60 -24.89 -0.37
N LYS A 376 19.87 -24.74 0.01
CA LYS A 376 20.64 -23.50 -0.22
C LYS A 376 20.77 -23.19 -1.70
N ASN A 377 21.06 -24.19 -2.53
CA ASN A 377 21.13 -24.03 -3.98
C ASN A 377 19.77 -23.68 -4.58
N GLN A 378 18.68 -24.32 -4.11
CA GLN A 378 17.33 -23.97 -4.54
C GLN A 378 16.98 -22.53 -4.17
N ARG A 379 17.30 -22.10 -2.94
CA ARG A 379 17.09 -20.73 -2.50
C ARG A 379 17.88 -19.74 -3.36
N ALA A 380 19.17 -19.99 -3.60
CA ALA A 380 19.99 -19.13 -4.45
C ALA A 380 19.44 -19.04 -5.88
N ASN A 381 18.95 -20.15 -6.44
CA ASN A 381 18.32 -20.16 -7.77
C ASN A 381 17.02 -19.34 -7.79
N LEU A 382 16.19 -19.43 -6.74
CA LEU A 382 14.97 -18.64 -6.61
C LEU A 382 15.28 -17.15 -6.41
N GLU A 383 16.27 -16.81 -5.59
CA GLU A 383 16.75 -15.43 -5.42
C GLU A 383 17.23 -14.85 -6.75
N ASN A 384 18.03 -15.60 -7.53
CA ASN A 384 18.46 -15.18 -8.86
C ASN A 384 17.30 -15.03 -9.85
N ALA A 385 16.27 -15.88 -9.77
CA ALA A 385 15.09 -15.76 -10.60
C ALA A 385 14.27 -14.51 -10.23
N VAL A 386 14.15 -14.20 -8.94
CA VAL A 386 13.49 -12.99 -8.45
C VAL A 386 14.24 -11.75 -8.93
N THR A 387 15.55 -11.67 -8.72
CA THR A 387 16.35 -10.51 -9.17
C THR A 387 16.28 -10.32 -10.68
N SER A 388 16.30 -11.39 -11.48
CA SER A 388 16.14 -11.31 -12.93
C SER A 388 14.76 -10.77 -13.35
N VAL A 389 13.69 -11.21 -12.69
CA VAL A 389 12.33 -10.70 -12.96
C VAL A 389 12.18 -9.26 -12.51
N GLU A 390 12.76 -8.88 -11.38
CA GLU A 390 12.79 -7.50 -10.88
C GLU A 390 13.53 -6.58 -11.87
N GLU A 391 14.71 -6.99 -12.35
CA GLU A 391 15.48 -6.23 -13.34
C GLU A 391 14.70 -6.08 -14.66
N GLN A 392 14.09 -7.17 -15.16
CA GLN A 392 13.24 -7.10 -16.35
C GLN A 392 12.03 -6.17 -16.13
N GLY A 393 11.43 -6.20 -14.94
CA GLY A 393 10.33 -5.32 -14.55
C GLY A 393 10.77 -3.86 -14.53
N GLU A 394 11.92 -3.57 -13.93
CA GLU A 394 12.51 -2.22 -13.88
C GLU A 394 12.82 -1.69 -15.28
N GLN A 395 13.44 -2.51 -16.15
CA GLN A 395 13.71 -2.14 -17.55
C GLN A 395 12.42 -1.85 -18.32
N ALA A 396 11.35 -2.63 -18.12
CA ALA A 396 10.05 -2.38 -18.75
C ALA A 396 9.41 -1.07 -18.27
N VAL A 397 9.49 -0.78 -16.97
CA VAL A 397 9.02 0.49 -16.39
C VAL A 397 9.83 1.67 -16.93
N GLN A 398 11.16 1.54 -17.01
CA GLN A 398 12.03 2.58 -17.52
C GLN A 398 11.76 2.86 -19.00
N SER A 399 11.55 1.82 -19.80
CA SER A 399 11.15 1.94 -21.20
C SER A 399 9.81 2.66 -21.34
N ALA A 400 8.80 2.27 -20.54
CA ALA A 400 7.51 2.95 -20.53
C ALA A 400 7.62 4.44 -20.13
N LYS A 401 8.43 4.75 -19.10
CA LYS A 401 8.71 6.14 -18.70
C LYS A 401 9.36 6.95 -19.83
N SER A 402 10.33 6.37 -20.54
CA SER A 402 10.94 7.02 -21.71
C SER A 402 9.90 7.32 -22.79
N THR A 403 9.03 6.34 -23.12
CA THR A 403 7.99 6.57 -24.13
C THR A 403 6.97 7.63 -23.70
N ILE A 404 6.65 7.72 -22.40
CA ILE A 404 5.79 8.79 -21.88
C ILE A 404 6.47 10.14 -22.05
N GLN A 405 7.76 10.24 -21.71
CA GLN A 405 8.54 11.46 -21.88
C GLN A 405 8.56 11.90 -23.36
N ASP A 406 8.85 10.99 -24.29
CA ASP A 406 8.85 11.28 -25.73
C ASP A 406 7.48 11.80 -26.20
N LEU A 407 6.38 11.21 -25.71
CA LEU A 407 5.03 11.64 -26.04
C LEU A 407 4.68 13.00 -25.41
N GLU A 408 5.14 13.29 -24.21
CA GLU A 408 4.97 14.60 -23.56
C GLU A 408 5.74 15.69 -24.31
N GLU A 409 6.95 15.40 -24.76
CA GLU A 409 7.76 16.30 -25.60
C GLU A 409 7.10 16.54 -26.96
N ALA A 410 6.63 15.48 -27.64
CA ALA A 410 5.89 15.60 -28.90
C ALA A 410 4.61 16.42 -28.73
N LEU A 411 3.87 16.23 -27.63
CA LEU A 411 2.67 17.00 -27.32
C LEU A 411 2.99 18.48 -27.05
N LYS A 412 4.09 18.76 -26.35
CA LYS A 412 4.58 20.12 -26.12
C LYS A 412 4.96 20.80 -27.44
N GLN A 413 5.66 20.09 -28.33
CA GLN A 413 6.01 20.58 -29.65
C GLN A 413 4.74 20.87 -30.49
N ALA A 414 3.78 19.95 -30.54
CA ALA A 414 2.53 20.15 -31.27
C ALA A 414 1.72 21.35 -30.74
N LYS A 415 1.70 21.57 -29.41
CA LYS A 415 1.09 22.78 -28.81
C LYS A 415 1.81 24.05 -29.26
N HIS A 416 3.14 24.03 -29.31
CA HIS A 416 3.93 25.16 -29.80
C HIS A 416 3.66 25.45 -31.28
N ASP A 417 3.65 24.42 -32.12
CA ASP A 417 3.36 24.55 -33.56
C ASP A 417 1.96 25.11 -33.78
N MET A 418 0.95 24.64 -33.04
CA MET A 418 -0.41 25.17 -33.10
C MET A 418 -0.47 26.65 -32.72
N ALA A 419 0.22 27.05 -31.64
CA ALA A 419 0.28 28.45 -31.23
C ALA A 419 0.96 29.34 -32.30
N THR A 420 2.00 28.81 -32.96
CA THR A 420 2.66 29.49 -34.07
C THR A 420 1.73 29.63 -35.28
N LYS A 421 1.01 28.57 -35.67
CA LYS A 421 0.01 28.63 -36.75
C LYS A 421 -1.13 29.60 -36.44
N MET A 422 -1.64 29.64 -35.20
CA MET A 422 -2.63 30.63 -34.79
C MET A 422 -2.13 32.07 -34.97
N ARG A 423 -0.86 32.33 -34.63
CA ARG A 423 -0.24 33.65 -34.84
C ARG A 423 -0.16 34.00 -36.33
N GLU A 424 0.34 33.08 -37.15
CA GLU A 424 0.41 33.25 -38.61
C GLU A 424 -0.97 33.52 -39.23
N TYR A 425 -2.02 32.79 -38.80
CA TYR A 425 -3.39 33.02 -39.26
C TYR A 425 -3.93 34.39 -38.84
N GLN A 426 -3.61 34.85 -37.62
CA GLN A 426 -4.01 36.18 -37.15
C GLN A 426 -3.32 37.28 -37.96
N GLU A 427 -2.03 37.12 -38.26
CA GLU A 427 -1.27 38.04 -39.10
C GLU A 427 -1.85 38.10 -40.52
N LEU A 428 -2.18 36.94 -41.12
CA LEU A 428 -2.80 36.87 -42.43
C LEU A 428 -4.19 37.52 -42.45
N MET A 429 -5.00 37.31 -41.40
CA MET A 429 -6.30 37.98 -41.25
C MET A 429 -6.13 39.50 -41.17
N ASN A 430 -5.16 39.98 -40.37
CA ASN A 430 -4.87 41.41 -40.26
C ASN A 430 -4.47 42.01 -41.63
N LEU A 431 -3.65 41.29 -42.40
CA LEU A 431 -3.27 41.69 -43.76
C LEU A 431 -4.48 41.71 -44.70
N LYS A 432 -5.36 40.71 -44.63
CA LYS A 432 -6.62 40.69 -45.40
C LYS A 432 -7.51 41.89 -45.07
N LEU A 433 -7.65 42.23 -43.80
CA LEU A 433 -8.43 43.40 -43.36
C LEU A 433 -7.81 44.71 -43.86
N ALA A 434 -6.47 44.83 -43.83
CA ALA A 434 -5.77 45.98 -44.41
C ALA A 434 -6.03 46.11 -45.91
N LEU A 435 -5.94 44.99 -46.66
CA LEU A 435 -6.25 44.96 -48.09
C LEU A 435 -7.72 45.29 -48.39
N ASP A 436 -8.68 44.83 -47.58
CA ASP A 436 -10.09 45.21 -47.74
C ASP A 436 -10.29 46.72 -47.59
N ILE A 437 -9.60 47.34 -46.62
CA ILE A 437 -9.62 48.79 -46.41
C ILE A 437 -9.04 49.49 -47.64
N GLU A 438 -7.90 49.03 -48.17
CA GLU A 438 -7.30 49.56 -49.40
C GLU A 438 -8.24 49.42 -50.61
N ILE A 439 -8.89 48.27 -50.79
CA ILE A 439 -9.86 48.09 -51.87
C ILE A 439 -11.06 49.03 -51.70
N ALA A 440 -11.56 49.19 -50.47
CA ALA A 440 -12.65 50.11 -50.18
C ALA A 440 -12.27 51.57 -50.43
N THR A 441 -11.04 51.97 -50.10
CA THR A 441 -10.55 53.33 -50.39
C THR A 441 -10.36 53.53 -51.89
N TYR A 442 -9.79 52.56 -52.61
CA TYR A 442 -9.70 52.61 -54.08
C TYR A 442 -11.08 52.72 -54.74
N ARG A 443 -12.07 51.91 -54.32
CA ARG A 443 -13.45 52.01 -54.81
C ARG A 443 -14.05 53.39 -54.57
N LYS A 444 -13.87 53.98 -53.39
CA LYS A 444 -14.37 55.32 -53.06
C LYS A 444 -13.74 56.43 -53.90
N LEU A 445 -12.44 56.33 -54.20
CA LEU A 445 -11.75 57.26 -55.09
C LEU A 445 -12.27 57.14 -56.54
N LEU A 446 -12.47 55.90 -57.02
CA LEU A 446 -13.06 55.61 -58.32
C LEU A 446 -14.50 56.14 -58.44
N GLU A 447 -15.36 55.91 -57.44
CA GLU A 447 -16.71 56.49 -57.38
C GLU A 447 -16.68 58.03 -57.41
N GLY A 448 -15.68 58.66 -56.78
CA GLY A 448 -15.46 60.11 -56.86
C GLY A 448 -15.12 60.59 -58.26
N GLU A 449 -14.28 59.84 -59.00
CA GLU A 449 -13.96 60.12 -60.41
C GLU A 449 -15.15 59.87 -61.33
N GLU A 450 -15.88 58.77 -61.16
CA GLU A 450 -17.09 58.46 -61.93
C GLU A 450 -18.15 59.55 -61.74
N ASN A 451 -18.36 60.02 -60.52
CA ASN A 451 -19.27 61.14 -60.24
C ASN A 451 -18.82 62.46 -60.90
N ARG A 452 -17.51 62.73 -60.99
CA ARG A 452 -16.98 63.88 -61.75
C ARG A 452 -17.22 63.74 -63.25
N MET A 453 -17.01 62.54 -63.80
CA MET A 453 -17.24 62.29 -65.24
C MET A 453 -18.72 62.32 -65.59
N VAL A 454 -19.60 61.71 -64.78
CA VAL A 454 -21.06 61.72 -64.98
C VAL A 454 -21.63 63.15 -64.86
N ALA A 455 -21.10 63.99 -63.96
CA ALA A 455 -21.50 65.39 -63.84
C ALA A 455 -21.06 66.27 -65.04
N GLN A 456 -20.13 65.81 -65.88
CA GLN A 456 -19.64 66.51 -67.06
C GLN A 456 -20.26 66.03 -68.39
N VAL A 457 -21.15 65.02 -68.37
CA VAL A 457 -21.76 64.44 -69.58
C VAL A 457 -23.19 64.97 -69.79
N PRO A 458 -23.54 65.52 -70.97
CA PRO A 458 -24.90 65.97 -71.28
C PRO A 458 -25.93 64.82 -71.19
N PRO A 459 -27.20 65.09 -70.79
CA PRO A 459 -28.20 64.06 -70.46
C PRO A 459 -28.60 63.12 -71.62
N GLN A 460 -28.12 63.36 -72.85
CA GLN A 460 -28.39 62.53 -74.02
C GLN A 460 -27.43 61.33 -74.18
N GLN A 461 -26.25 61.33 -73.55
CA GLN A 461 -25.27 60.23 -73.66
C GLN A 461 -25.39 59.16 -72.57
N VAL A 462 -25.99 59.47 -71.41
CA VAL A 462 -26.16 58.54 -70.28
C VAL A 462 -27.12 57.39 -70.62
N ASN A 463 -28.12 57.63 -71.48
CA ASN A 463 -29.08 56.62 -71.93
C ASN A 463 -28.48 55.57 -72.89
N ALA A 464 -27.40 55.90 -73.60
CA ALA A 464 -26.69 54.95 -74.48
C ALA A 464 -25.76 54.02 -73.67
N ILE A 465 -25.14 54.55 -72.61
CA ILE A 465 -24.23 53.81 -71.73
C ILE A 465 -25.01 52.78 -70.89
N ASN A 466 -26.18 53.14 -70.36
CA ASN A 466 -27.04 52.20 -69.64
C ASN A 466 -27.64 51.11 -70.54
N LYS A 467 -27.89 51.39 -71.83
CA LYS A 467 -28.30 50.38 -72.82
C LYS A 467 -27.19 49.40 -73.19
N LEU A 468 -25.94 49.85 -73.23
CA LEU A 468 -24.76 48.99 -73.43
C LEU A 468 -24.43 48.14 -72.19
N ALA A 469 -24.56 48.70 -70.99
CA ALA A 469 -24.39 47.97 -69.73
C ALA A 469 -25.45 46.86 -69.54
N GLY A 470 -26.69 47.08 -70.01
CA GLY A 470 -27.74 46.06 -70.01
C GLY A 470 -27.49 44.89 -70.99
N LEU A 471 -26.74 45.11 -72.08
CA LEU A 471 -26.41 44.09 -73.07
C LEU A 471 -25.20 43.22 -72.67
N LEU A 472 -24.28 43.74 -71.86
CA LEU A 472 -23.09 43.01 -71.40
C LEU A 472 -23.38 42.00 -70.26
N ASN A 473 -24.57 42.06 -69.65
CA ASN A 473 -25.00 41.09 -68.62
C ASN A 473 -25.73 39.85 -69.19
N GLN A 474 -25.85 39.72 -70.52
CA GLN A 474 -26.31 38.50 -71.16
C GLN A 474 -25.16 37.86 -71.95
N GLY A 475 -24.47 36.92 -71.31
CA GLY A 475 -23.62 35.96 -72.02
C GLY A 475 -22.16 35.92 -71.56
N ILE A 476 -21.92 35.41 -70.36
CA ILE A 476 -20.76 34.53 -70.10
C ILE A 476 -21.23 33.43 -69.12
N THR A 477 -21.91 32.43 -69.67
CA THR A 477 -21.83 31.07 -69.15
C THR A 477 -20.73 30.37 -69.94
N LEU A 478 -19.67 29.88 -69.28
CA LEU A 478 -18.86 28.68 -69.63
C LEU A 478 -17.50 28.67 -68.87
N PRO A 479 -16.85 27.51 -68.71
CA PRO A 479 -16.54 26.94 -67.40
C PRO A 479 -15.03 26.89 -67.15
N SER A 480 -14.61 27.16 -65.92
CA SER A 480 -13.29 26.81 -65.43
C SER A 480 -13.36 25.50 -64.64
N HIS A 481 -13.41 24.41 -65.40
CA HIS A 481 -13.03 23.08 -64.92
C HIS A 481 -11.49 23.07 -64.75
N ILE A 482 -10.98 23.62 -63.65
CA ILE A 482 -9.68 23.19 -63.12
C ILE A 482 -10.00 21.99 -62.22
N GLY A 483 -9.45 20.86 -62.62
CA GLY A 483 -9.83 19.53 -62.17
C GLY A 483 -10.03 19.43 -60.66
N VAL A 484 -11.21 18.93 -60.31
CA VAL A 484 -11.37 18.00 -59.21
C VAL A 484 -10.53 16.75 -59.55
N ALA A 485 -9.22 16.86 -59.34
CA ALA A 485 -8.51 15.80 -58.65
C ALA A 485 -8.76 16.15 -57.18
N GLY A 486 -9.62 15.45 -56.47
CA GLY A 486 -9.22 14.09 -56.17
C GLY A 486 -7.83 14.11 -55.53
N ILE A 487 -7.53 15.05 -54.63
CA ILE A 487 -6.74 14.68 -53.46
C ILE A 487 -7.69 13.79 -52.66
N SER A 488 -7.75 12.55 -53.16
CA SER A 488 -7.85 11.38 -52.32
C SER A 488 -7.19 11.72 -51.01
N VAL A 489 -7.94 11.51 -49.93
CA VAL A 489 -7.36 10.91 -48.75
C VAL A 489 -6.33 9.91 -49.25
N SER A 490 -5.07 10.32 -49.35
CA SER A 490 -3.96 9.40 -49.26
C SER A 490 -4.11 8.93 -47.83
N ASN A 491 -4.97 7.92 -47.67
CA ASN A 491 -4.56 6.71 -47.00
C ASN A 491 -3.08 6.63 -47.30
N ASN A 492 -2.26 6.90 -46.29
CA ASN A 492 -1.07 6.11 -46.16
C ASN A 492 -1.61 4.68 -46.12
N ASN A 493 -1.82 4.11 -47.30
CA ASN A 493 -1.77 2.68 -47.53
C ASN A 493 -0.48 2.33 -46.84
N SER A 494 -0.64 1.67 -45.70
CA SER A 494 0.38 0.91 -45.03
C SER A 494 1.21 0.29 -46.13
N LEU A 495 2.41 0.82 -46.37
CA LEU A 495 3.49 0.00 -46.88
C LEU A 495 3.51 -1.16 -45.88
N LYS A 496 2.91 -2.27 -46.28
CA LYS A 496 3.03 -3.56 -45.61
C LYS A 496 4.51 -3.90 -45.76
N ARG A 497 5.33 -3.27 -44.91
CA ARG A 497 6.75 -3.57 -44.80
C ARG A 497 6.77 -5.03 -44.34
N PRO A 498 7.32 -5.96 -45.13
CA PRO A 498 7.38 -7.34 -44.72
C PRO A 498 8.16 -7.39 -43.40
N LEU A 499 7.51 -7.85 -42.34
CA LEU A 499 8.15 -8.01 -41.04
C LEU A 499 9.01 -9.26 -41.14
N MET A 500 10.33 -9.07 -41.13
CA MET A 500 11.28 -10.16 -40.98
C MET A 500 11.27 -10.61 -39.53
N ILE A 501 10.61 -11.74 -39.28
CA ILE A 501 10.59 -12.35 -37.96
C ILE A 501 11.74 -13.36 -37.94
N LYS A 502 12.72 -13.10 -37.07
CA LYS A 502 13.80 -14.04 -36.76
C LYS A 502 13.42 -14.81 -35.50
N THR A 503 13.25 -16.11 -35.64
CA THR A 503 13.09 -17.00 -34.50
C THR A 503 14.45 -17.64 -34.23
N ILE A 504 14.99 -17.36 -33.04
CA ILE A 504 16.28 -17.87 -32.60
C ILE A 504 16.00 -18.83 -31.45
N GLU A 505 16.30 -20.12 -31.66
CA GLU A 505 16.19 -21.14 -30.63
C GLU A 505 17.53 -21.23 -29.89
N THR A 506 17.53 -20.89 -28.60
CA THR A 506 18.70 -21.01 -27.73
C THR A 506 18.47 -22.09 -26.68
N LYS A 507 19.48 -22.93 -26.48
CA LYS A 507 19.55 -23.86 -25.35
C LYS A 507 20.92 -23.68 -24.70
N ASP A 508 20.94 -23.53 -23.38
CA ASP A 508 22.15 -23.33 -22.60
C ASP A 508 23.01 -22.13 -23.07
N GLY A 509 22.36 -21.06 -23.53
CA GLY A 509 23.03 -19.82 -23.96
C GLY A 509 23.72 -19.88 -25.34
N LYS A 510 23.63 -20.98 -26.09
CA LYS A 510 24.08 -21.08 -27.49
C LYS A 510 22.90 -21.17 -28.46
N VAL A 511 23.02 -20.47 -29.59
CA VAL A 511 22.03 -20.49 -30.69
C VAL A 511 22.14 -21.83 -31.43
N ILE A 512 21.06 -22.60 -31.46
CA ILE A 512 20.99 -23.92 -32.08
C ILE A 512 20.34 -23.84 -33.47
N SER A 513 19.38 -22.95 -33.66
CA SER A 513 18.75 -22.71 -34.95
C SER A 513 18.30 -21.26 -35.10
N GLU A 514 18.47 -20.69 -36.29
CA GLU A 514 17.98 -19.36 -36.66
C GLU A 514 17.19 -19.49 -37.97
N VAL A 515 15.89 -19.18 -37.90
CA VAL A 515 15.01 -19.18 -39.08
C VAL A 515 14.43 -17.79 -39.27
N SER A 516 14.59 -17.26 -40.48
CA SER A 516 14.07 -15.96 -40.90
C SER A 516 12.89 -16.16 -41.83
N HIS A 517 11.72 -15.68 -41.45
CA HIS A 517 10.51 -15.73 -42.28
C HIS A 517 9.92 -14.33 -42.44
N PHE A 518 9.56 -13.98 -43.68
CA PHE A 518 8.88 -12.74 -44.01
C PHE A 518 7.38 -12.92 -43.90
N SER A 519 6.76 -12.24 -42.94
CA SER A 519 5.31 -12.24 -42.79
C SER A 519 4.71 -11.00 -43.46
N GLU A 520 3.89 -11.21 -44.49
CA GLU A 520 3.02 -10.16 -45.03
C GLU A 520 1.74 -10.11 -44.21
N LYS A 521 1.53 -8.99 -43.51
CA LYS A 521 0.35 -8.73 -42.68
C LYS A 521 -0.74 -8.07 -43.50
#